data_AF-A0A967NVJ5-F1
#
_entry.id   AF-A0A967NVJ5-F1
#
_cell.length_a   1.000
_cell.length_b   1.000
_cell.length_c   1.000
_cell.angle_alpha   90.00
_cell.angle_beta   90.00
_cell.angle_gamma   90.00
#
_symmetry.space_group_name_H-M   'P 1'
#
loop_
_entity.id
_entity.type
_entity.pdbx_description
1 polymer ?
#
loop_
_entity_poly.entity_id
_entity_poly.type
_entity_poly.pdbx_seq_one_letter_code
_entity_poly.pdbx_strand_id
1 'polypeptide(L)' 'IGGLINNGYPVENICGTDINAEQRQLTADNFNIEVMSNNAEAIRHANVIVLGVKPQSVRETLLPLKDQLEQSNA' A
#
# COMPACT_ATOMS: atom_id res chain seq x y z
N ILE A 1 0.05 10.04 0.17
CA ILE A 1 1.50 9.74 0.10
C ILE A 1 2.33 11.01 -0.01
N GLY A 2 2.18 11.84 -1.06
CA GLY A 2 3.01 13.05 -1.23
C GLY A 2 3.10 13.98 -0.01
N GLY A 3 2.01 14.11 0.76
CA GLY A 3 2.05 14.84 2.04
C GLY A 3 3.02 14.26 3.07
N LEU A 4 3.15 12.94 3.21
CA LEU A 4 4.10 12.30 4.13
C LEU A 4 5.55 12.60 3.72
N ILE A 5 5.83 12.48 2.42
CA ILE A 5 7.15 12.75 1.83
C ILE A 5 7.52 14.22 2.02
N ASN A 6 6.59 15.13 1.72
CA ASN A 6 6.81 16.58 1.91
C ASN A 6 7.04 16.97 3.36
N ASN A 7 6.55 16.18 4.32
CA ASN A 7 6.79 16.37 5.76
C ASN A 7 8.03 15.62 6.27
N GLY A 8 8.84 15.04 5.39
CA GLY A 8 10.12 14.41 5.73
C GLY A 8 10.04 12.95 6.20
N TYR A 9 8.92 12.26 5.96
CA TYR A 9 8.85 10.83 6.24
C TYR A 9 9.71 10.04 5.24
N PRO A 10 10.56 9.09 5.68
CA PRO A 10 11.48 8.38 4.79
C PRO A 10 10.75 7.55 3.73
N VAL A 11 11.19 7.66 2.47
CA VAL A 11 10.54 7.01 1.31
C VAL A 11 10.72 5.49 1.35
N GLU A 12 11.82 5.01 1.90
CA GLU A 12 12.12 3.59 2.13
C GLU A 12 11.15 2.93 3.12
N ASN A 13 10.44 3.73 3.92
CA ASN A 13 9.42 3.27 4.86
C ASN A 13 8.00 3.41 4.30
N ILE A 14 7.86 3.76 3.02
CA ILE A 14 6.57 3.88 2.33
C ILE A 14 6.54 2.86 1.19
N CYS A 15 5.50 2.04 1.18
CA CYS A 15 5.15 1.22 0.02
C CYS A 15 3.69 1.47 -0.39
N GLY A 16 3.39 1.23 -1.65
CA GLY A 16 2.03 1.30 -2.19
C GLY A 16 1.65 0.06 -2.98
N THR A 17 0.38 -0.04 -3.31
CA THR A 17 -0.11 -1.03 -4.29
C THR A 17 -1.08 -0.38 -5.26
N ASP A 18 -1.06 -0.85 -6.50
CA ASP A 18 -2.06 -0.50 -7.49
C ASP A 18 -2.24 -1.67 -8.48
N ILE A 19 -3.48 -1.93 -8.87
CA ILE A 19 -3.80 -2.97 -9.86
C ILE A 19 -3.32 -2.58 -11.26
N ASN A 20 -3.25 -1.28 -11.56
CA ASN A 20 -2.83 -0.75 -12.83
C ASN A 20 -1.29 -0.60 -12.88
N ALA A 21 -0.64 -1.35 -13.76
CA ALA A 21 0.81 -1.34 -13.90
C ALA A 21 1.42 0.02 -14.28
N GLU A 22 0.73 0.80 -15.12
CA GLU A 22 1.19 2.15 -15.49
C GLU A 22 1.13 3.11 -14.29
N GLN A 23 0.04 3.07 -13.53
CA GLN A 23 -0.08 3.87 -12.30
C GLN A 23 0.95 3.49 -11.25
N ARG A 24 1.28 2.19 -11.14
CA ARG A 24 2.39 1.74 -10.28
C ARG A 24 3.71 2.38 -10.69
N GLN A 25 4.06 2.30 -11.97
CA GLN A 25 5.31 2.86 -12.48
C GLN A 25 5.36 4.38 -12.27
N LEU A 26 4.30 5.09 -12.65
CA LEU A 26 4.20 6.55 -12.44
C LEU A 26 4.35 6.92 -10.97
N THR A 27 3.72 6.18 -10.06
CA THR A 27 3.81 6.45 -8.62
C THR A 27 5.22 6.17 -8.08
N ALA A 28 5.83 5.05 -8.50
CA ALA A 28 7.19 4.70 -8.12
C ALA A 28 8.18 5.78 -8.61
N ASP A 29 8.06 6.23 -9.85
CA ASP A 29 8.95 7.24 -10.44
C ASP A 29 8.77 8.62 -9.80
N ASN A 30 7.52 9.02 -9.53
CA ASN A 30 7.23 10.34 -8.98
C ASN A 30 7.64 10.50 -7.50
N PHE A 31 7.58 9.41 -6.73
CA PHE A 31 7.76 9.46 -5.29
C PHE A 31 8.97 8.67 -4.78
N ASN A 32 9.65 7.93 -5.66
CA ASN A 32 10.77 7.06 -5.34
C ASN A 32 10.44 6.07 -4.21
N ILE A 33 9.28 5.41 -4.32
CA ILE A 33 8.79 4.40 -3.38
C ILE A 33 8.56 3.07 -4.10
N GLU A 34 8.52 1.98 -3.34
CA GLU A 34 8.11 0.68 -3.87
C GLU A 34 6.59 0.64 -4.10
N VAL A 35 6.17 0.20 -5.30
CA VAL A 35 4.75 0.01 -5.63
C VAL A 35 4.50 -1.36 -6.23
N MET A 36 3.78 -2.21 -5.51
CA MET A 36 3.57 -3.62 -5.85
C MET A 36 2.20 -3.87 -6.47
N SER A 37 2.04 -4.98 -7.20
CA SER A 37 0.71 -5.43 -7.69
C SER A 37 -0.08 -6.22 -6.66
N ASN A 38 0.56 -6.67 -5.58
CA ASN A 38 -0.02 -7.61 -4.64
C ASN A 38 -0.12 -6.99 -3.24
N ASN A 39 -1.35 -6.82 -2.77
CA ASN A 39 -1.62 -6.32 -1.42
C ASN A 39 -1.07 -7.25 -0.34
N ALA A 40 -1.09 -8.57 -0.55
CA ALA A 40 -0.59 -9.55 0.41
C ALA A 40 0.92 -9.41 0.65
N GLU A 41 1.69 -9.02 -0.37
CA GLU A 41 3.13 -8.77 -0.25
C GLU A 41 3.38 -7.49 0.56
N ALA A 42 2.67 -6.42 0.22
CA ALA A 42 2.82 -5.11 0.85
C ALA A 42 2.49 -5.14 2.36
N ILE A 43 1.45 -5.86 2.76
CA ILE A 43 1.03 -5.88 4.17
C ILE A 43 1.95 -6.69 5.08
N ARG A 44 2.76 -7.63 4.55
CA ARG A 44 3.65 -8.46 5.40
C ARG A 44 4.72 -7.66 6.13
N HIS A 45 5.12 -6.52 5.57
CA HIS A 45 6.17 -5.67 6.12
C HIS A 45 5.62 -4.34 6.65
N ALA A 46 4.32 -4.08 6.50
CA ALA A 46 3.70 -2.83 6.89
C ALA A 46 3.27 -2.84 8.36
N ASN A 47 3.76 -1.88 9.14
CA ASN A 47 3.25 -1.66 10.51
C ASN A 47 1.94 -0.86 10.52
N VAL A 48 1.70 -0.04 9.50
CA VAL A 48 0.51 0.80 9.36
C VAL A 48 -0.02 0.66 7.94
N ILE A 49 -1.32 0.41 7.81
CA ILE A 49 -1.99 0.25 6.53
C ILE A 49 -3.02 1.37 6.36
N VAL A 50 -2.91 2.12 5.26
CA VAL A 50 -3.87 3.16 4.88
C VAL A 50 -4.65 2.67 3.67
N LEU A 51 -5.97 2.56 3.79
CA LEU A 51 -6.84 2.12 2.70
C LEU A 51 -7.13 3.28 1.75
N GLY A 52 -6.46 3.30 0.61
CA GLY A 52 -6.65 4.27 -0.48
C GLY A 52 -7.62 3.82 -1.57
N VAL A 53 -8.53 2.89 -1.28
CA VAL A 53 -9.47 2.32 -2.27
C VAL A 53 -10.84 3.00 -2.22
N LYS A 54 -11.60 2.87 -3.32
CA LYS A 54 -12.98 3.35 -3.36
C LYS A 54 -13.85 2.53 -2.38
N PRO A 55 -14.87 3.14 -1.72
CA PRO A 55 -15.71 2.43 -0.75
C PRO A 55 -16.29 1.10 -1.25
N GLN A 56 -16.75 1.07 -2.51
CA GLN A 56 -17.30 -0.12 -3.14
C GLN A 56 -16.29 -1.27 -3.32
N SER A 57 -14.99 -0.97 -3.39
CA SER A 57 -13.93 -1.96 -3.59
C SER A 57 -13.32 -2.46 -2.27
N VAL A 58 -13.67 -1.85 -1.13
CA VAL A 58 -13.10 -2.20 0.19
C VAL A 58 -13.29 -3.68 0.51
N ARG A 59 -14.52 -4.20 0.33
CA ARG A 59 -14.82 -5.61 0.64
C ARG A 59 -13.97 -6.57 -0.17
N GLU A 60 -13.93 -6.38 -1.49
CA GLU A 60 -13.16 -7.22 -2.41
C GLU A 60 -11.65 -7.13 -2.14
N THR A 61 -11.17 -5.93 -1.78
CA THR A 61 -9.75 -5.69 -1.48
C THR A 61 -9.33 -6.37 -0.17
N LEU A 62 -10.17 -6.31 0.87
CA LEU A 62 -9.79 -6.75 2.22
C LEU A 62 -10.08 -8.22 2.50
N LEU A 63 -11.12 -8.79 1.89
CA LEU A 63 -11.52 -10.18 2.18
C LEU A 63 -10.38 -11.20 1.95
N PRO A 64 -9.56 -11.09 0.88
CA PRO A 64 -8.42 -11.99 0.68
C PRO A 64 -7.27 -11.78 1.69
N LEU A 65 -7.21 -10.63 2.36
CA LEU A 65 -6.13 -10.25 3.27
C LEU A 65 -6.45 -10.58 4.74
N LYS A 66 -7.65 -11.08 5.01
CA LYS A 66 -8.18 -11.29 6.37
C LYS A 66 -7.19 -12.00 7.29
N ASP A 67 -6.70 -13.17 6.88
CA ASP A 67 -5.85 -14.01 7.72
C ASP A 67 -4.49 -13.35 8.01
N GLN A 68 -3.99 -12.53 7.08
CA GLN A 68 -2.72 -11.82 7.24
C GLN A 68 -2.86 -10.60 8.17
N LEU A 69 -4.00 -9.92 8.14
CA LEU A 69 -4.28 -8.77 9.00
C LEU A 69 -4.54 -9.19 10.46
N GLU A 70 -5.14 -10.36 10.68
CA GLU A 70 -5.35 -10.90 12.04
C GLU A 70 -4.04 -11.26 12.75
N GLN A 71 -3.01 -11.68 11.99
CA GLN A 71 -1.70 -12.06 12.53
C GLN A 71 -0.83 -10.87 12.93
N SER A 72 -1.08 -9.67 12.39
CA SER A 72 -0.26 -8.50 12.64
C SER A 72 -0.46 -7.87 14.03
N ASN A 73 -1.47 -8.33 14.78
CA ASN A 73 -1.84 -7.83 16.11
C ASN A 73 -1.68 -8.86 17.24
N ALA A 74 -1.07 -10.02 16.96
CA ALA A 74 -0.79 -11.09 17.92
C ALA A 74 0.70 -11.12 18.31
#